data_AF-A0A2V9B5T5-F1
#
_entry.id   AF-A0A2V9B5T5-F1
#
_cell.length_a   1.000
_cell.length_b   1.000
_cell.length_c   1.000
_cell.angle_alpha   90.00
_cell.angle_beta   90.00
_cell.angle_gamma   90.00
#
_symmetry.space_group_name_H-M   'P 1'
#
loop_
_entity.id
_entity.type
_entity.pdbx_description
1 polymer ?
#
loop_
_entity_poly.entity_id
_entity_poly.type
_entity_poly.pdbx_seq_one_letter_code
_entity_poly.pdbx_strand_id
1 'polypeptide(L)'
;MNRMKKIGAFFAVGLLLVGCEAGKKPAQSASTQQPVNLRGTQWTLEEIGGKPVIEHSKVTVAFLEAGRVSVNGSCNRFMGPAEMSGDKIKLGPSWQEQR
;
A
#
# COMPACT_ATOMS: atom_id res chain seq x y z
N MET A 1 -66.94 -12.29 56.09
CA MET A 1 -66.73 -12.08 54.64
C MET A 1 -65.55 -12.92 54.17
N ASN A 2 -65.58 -13.27 52.89
CA ASN A 2 -64.96 -14.44 52.26
C ASN A 2 -63.44 -14.34 51.96
N ARG A 3 -62.79 -15.50 52.11
CA ARG A 3 -61.73 -16.14 51.29
C ARG A 3 -60.40 -15.42 50.96
N MET A 4 -59.31 -16.10 51.35
CA MET A 4 -58.01 -16.09 50.68
C MET A 4 -58.08 -16.71 49.26
N LYS A 5 -57.47 -16.06 48.25
CA LYS A 5 -56.69 -16.73 47.19
C LYS A 5 -55.92 -15.75 46.24
N LYS A 6 -54.58 -15.85 46.30
CA LYS A 6 -53.59 -16.05 45.20
C LYS A 6 -53.34 -15.02 44.07
N ILE A 7 -52.06 -15.02 43.67
CA ILE A 7 -51.42 -14.76 42.35
C ILE A 7 -50.99 -13.32 42.04
N GLY A 8 -49.69 -13.17 41.73
CA GLY A 8 -49.14 -11.99 41.06
C GLY A 8 -47.62 -11.96 41.06
N ALA A 9 -46.97 -12.92 40.41
CA ALA A 9 -45.54 -12.84 40.11
C ALA A 9 -45.29 -11.66 39.15
N PHE A 10 -44.36 -10.77 39.49
CA PHE A 10 -43.68 -9.94 38.49
C PHE A 10 -42.17 -10.07 38.70
N PHE A 11 -41.61 -11.00 37.94
CA PHE A 11 -40.21 -11.02 37.56
C PHE A 11 -39.88 -9.69 36.87
N ALA A 12 -38.94 -8.92 37.40
CA ALA A 12 -38.20 -7.95 36.60
C ALA A 12 -36.72 -8.26 36.81
N VAL A 13 -36.23 -9.18 35.99
CA VAL A 13 -34.81 -9.49 35.82
C VAL A 13 -34.11 -8.18 35.47
N GLY A 14 -33.21 -7.73 36.34
CA GLY A 14 -32.32 -6.61 36.06
C GLY A 14 -31.46 -6.94 34.86
N LEU A 15 -31.74 -6.26 33.76
CA LEU A 15 -31.01 -6.34 32.50
C LEU A 15 -29.61 -5.76 32.73
N LEU A 16 -28.63 -6.64 32.98
CA LEU A 16 -27.21 -6.28 32.99
C LEU A 16 -26.81 -5.90 31.56
N LEU A 17 -26.61 -4.60 31.33
CA LEU A 17 -26.07 -4.09 30.08
C LEU A 17 -24.61 -4.56 29.95
N VAL A 18 -24.39 -5.64 29.20
CA VAL A 18 -23.08 -6.00 28.67
C VAL A 18 -22.69 -4.95 27.65
N GLY A 19 -21.77 -4.06 28.03
CA GLY A 19 -21.11 -3.16 27.10
C GLY A 19 -20.19 -3.96 26.19
N CYS A 20 -20.50 -4.01 24.88
CA CYS A 20 -19.51 -4.35 23.88
C CYS A 20 -18.52 -3.18 23.78
N GLU A 21 -17.31 -3.32 24.32
CA GLU A 21 -16.20 -2.49 23.88
C GLU A 21 -15.86 -2.90 22.45
N ALA A 22 -16.46 -2.22 21.48
CA ALA A 22 -15.99 -2.24 20.11
C ALA A 22 -14.56 -1.68 20.13
N GLY A 23 -13.58 -2.59 20.13
CA GLY A 23 -12.18 -2.25 20.09
C GLY A 23 -11.94 -1.21 19.00
N LYS A 24 -11.56 0.01 19.40
CA LYS A 24 -11.04 1.02 18.49
C LYS A 24 -9.82 0.40 17.83
N LYS A 25 -9.98 -0.13 16.62
CA LYS A 25 -8.86 -0.30 15.69
C LYS A 25 -8.14 1.05 15.67
N PRO A 26 -6.83 1.12 15.95
CA PRO A 26 -6.13 2.39 15.81
C PRO A 26 -6.43 2.89 14.40
N ALA A 27 -6.94 4.12 14.32
CA ALA A 27 -7.14 4.79 13.06
C ALA A 27 -5.75 4.93 12.45
N GLN A 28 -5.41 4.00 11.56
CA GLN A 28 -4.24 4.08 10.71
C GLN A 28 -4.40 5.42 10.01
N SER A 29 -3.60 6.41 10.41
CA SER A 29 -3.58 7.71 9.78
C SER A 29 -3.24 7.43 8.32
N ALA A 30 -4.26 7.53 7.45
CA ALA A 30 -4.07 7.45 6.03
C ALA A 30 -3.23 8.67 5.67
N SER A 31 -1.91 8.48 5.66
CA SER A 31 -0.97 9.40 5.07
C SER A 31 -1.51 9.69 3.67
N THR A 32 -1.92 10.93 3.44
CA THR A 32 -2.28 11.41 2.11
C THR A 32 -0.97 11.58 1.35
N GLN A 33 -0.32 10.46 1.03
CA GLN A 33 0.92 10.45 0.28
C GLN A 33 0.57 10.98 -1.11
N GLN A 34 0.98 12.21 -1.35
CA GLN A 34 0.85 12.83 -2.65
C GLN A 34 1.60 11.95 -3.66
N PRO A 35 0.98 11.57 -4.78
CA PRO A 35 1.62 10.66 -5.73
C PRO A 35 2.93 11.29 -6.22
N VAL A 36 4.02 10.55 -6.07
CA VAL A 36 5.33 10.97 -6.53
C VAL A 36 5.31 10.99 -8.05
N ASN A 37 5.56 12.16 -8.64
CA ASN A 37 5.75 12.25 -10.08
C ASN A 37 7.17 11.79 -10.42
N LEU A 38 7.28 10.64 -11.09
CA LEU A 38 8.56 10.10 -11.52
C LEU A 38 9.02 10.69 -12.87
N ARG A 39 8.18 11.36 -13.64
CA ARG A 39 8.57 11.90 -14.95
C ARG A 39 9.70 12.92 -14.80
N GLY A 40 10.71 12.81 -15.67
CA GLY A 40 11.90 13.66 -15.66
C GLY A 40 12.94 13.29 -14.59
N THR A 41 12.72 12.22 -13.82
CA THR A 41 13.63 11.82 -12.73
C THR A 41 14.60 10.72 -13.14
N GLN A 42 15.75 10.67 -12.47
CA GLN A 42 16.71 9.58 -12.54
C GLN A 42 17.01 9.07 -11.14
N TRP A 43 17.05 7.75 -11.00
CA TRP A 43 17.24 7.05 -9.74
C TRP A 43 18.47 6.14 -9.86
N THR A 44 19.23 6.03 -8.76
CA THR A 44 20.34 5.09 -8.63
C THR A 44 19.88 3.90 -7.79
N LEU A 45 20.27 2.68 -8.17
CA LEU A 45 20.01 1.49 -7.38
C LEU A 45 21.01 1.41 -6.23
N GLU A 46 20.52 1.46 -5.00
CA GLU A 46 21.36 1.34 -3.78
C GLU A 46 21.38 -0.09 -3.24
N GLU A 47 20.25 -0.79 -3.29
CA GLU A 47 20.06 -2.10 -2.67
C GLU A 47 19.16 -3.00 -3.52
N ILE A 48 19.49 -4.30 -3.59
CA ILE A 48 18.64 -5.32 -4.19
C ILE A 48 18.47 -6.51 -3.25
N GLY A 49 17.22 -6.79 -2.87
CA GLY A 49 16.90 -7.91 -1.99
C GLY A 49 17.57 -7.86 -0.60
N GLY A 50 17.65 -6.68 0.02
CA GLY A 50 18.26 -6.53 1.35
C GLY A 50 19.78 -6.39 1.34
N LYS A 51 20.42 -6.31 0.17
CA LYS A 51 21.88 -6.28 0.03
C LYS A 51 22.33 -5.10 -0.81
N PRO A 52 23.36 -4.34 -0.38
CA PRO A 52 23.87 -3.22 -1.15
C PRO A 52 24.39 -3.70 -2.51
N VAL A 53 24.28 -2.83 -3.51
CA VAL A 53 24.94 -3.07 -4.79
C VAL A 53 26.46 -3.09 -4.61
N ILE A 54 27.15 -3.81 -5.49
CA ILE A 54 28.62 -3.88 -5.50
C ILE A 54 29.18 -2.48 -5.77
N GLU A 55 30.25 -2.12 -5.07
CA GLU A 55 30.95 -0.85 -5.29
C GLU A 55 31.27 -0.63 -6.77
N HIS A 56 31.13 0.63 -7.21
CA HIS A 56 31.35 1.07 -8.59
C HIS A 56 30.37 0.52 -9.64
N SER A 57 29.38 -0.30 -9.27
CA SER A 57 28.25 -0.63 -10.14
C SER A 57 27.29 0.56 -10.24
N LYS A 58 27.34 1.30 -11.35
CA LYS A 58 26.43 2.43 -11.61
C LYS A 58 25.17 1.97 -12.31
N VAL A 59 24.24 1.39 -11.56
CA VAL A 59 22.92 1.01 -12.07
C VAL A 59 21.95 2.17 -11.88
N THR A 60 21.30 2.61 -12.97
CA THR A 60 20.37 3.74 -12.95
C THR A 60 19.08 3.45 -13.69
N VAL A 61 17.97 4.03 -13.24
CA VAL A 61 16.67 4.02 -13.90
C VAL A 61 16.24 5.47 -14.15
N ALA A 62 15.98 5.81 -15.41
CA ALA A 62 15.49 7.12 -15.81
C ALA A 62 14.04 7.02 -16.31
N PHE A 63 13.16 7.83 -15.74
CA PHE A 63 11.75 7.95 -16.11
C PHE A 63 11.58 9.16 -17.01
N LEU A 64 11.58 8.95 -18.33
CA LEU A 64 11.59 10.01 -19.33
C LEU A 64 10.20 10.65 -19.47
N GLU A 65 10.15 11.95 -19.75
CA GLU A 65 8.91 12.72 -19.97
C GLU A 65 8.00 12.10 -21.03
N ALA A 66 8.60 11.50 -22.07
CA ALA A 66 7.93 10.86 -23.19
C ALA A 66 7.19 9.54 -22.85
N GLY A 67 6.96 9.23 -21.57
CA GLY A 67 6.29 7.98 -21.16
C GLY A 67 7.16 6.76 -21.44
N ARG A 68 8.47 6.89 -21.25
CA ARG A 68 9.45 5.82 -21.45
C ARG A 68 10.32 5.67 -20.23
N VAL A 69 10.85 4.47 -20.03
CA VAL A 69 11.87 4.20 -19.02
C VAL A 69 13.13 3.73 -19.72
N SER A 70 14.26 4.24 -19.27
CA SER A 70 15.60 3.75 -19.65
C SER A 70 16.30 3.20 -18.42
N VAL A 71 16.92 2.04 -18.56
CA VAL A 71 17.69 1.39 -17.50
C VAL A 71 19.12 1.20 -17.98
N ASN A 72 20.07 1.66 -17.19
CA ASN A 72 21.47 1.27 -17.27
C ASN A 72 21.70 0.19 -16.21
N GLY A 73 21.79 -1.07 -16.61
CA GLY A 73 22.06 -2.22 -15.76
C GLY A 73 23.54 -2.55 -15.64
N SER A 74 24.43 -1.56 -15.80
CA SER A 74 25.89 -1.70 -15.92
C SER A 74 26.34 -2.45 -17.18
N CYS A 75 26.11 -3.76 -17.24
CA CYS A 75 26.45 -4.62 -18.39
C CYS A 75 25.41 -4.48 -19.51
N ASN A 76 24.14 -4.35 -19.12
CA ASN A 76 23.02 -4.38 -20.03
C ASN A 76 22.30 -3.04 -20.02
N ARG A 77 21.68 -2.66 -21.14
CA ARG A 77 20.85 -1.47 -21.23
C ARG A 77 19.46 -1.87 -21.66
N PHE A 78 18.44 -1.23 -21.09
CA PHE A 78 17.06 -1.49 -21.46
C PHE A 78 16.33 -0.19 -21.73
N MET A 79 15.35 -0.26 -22.61
CA MET A 79 14.45 0.86 -22.84
C MET A 79 13.08 0.36 -23.29
N GLY A 80 12.03 1.05 -22.85
CA GLY A 80 10.67 0.70 -23.26
C GLY A 80 9.65 1.75 -22.84
N PRO A 81 8.42 1.65 -23.37
CA PRO A 81 7.31 2.46 -22.91
C PRO A 81 6.90 2.09 -21.48
N ALA A 82 6.43 3.08 -20.71
CA ALA A 82 5.85 2.85 -19.40
C ALA A 82 4.71 3.83 -19.11
N GLU A 83 3.65 3.31 -18.47
CA GLU A 83 2.57 4.09 -17.91
C GLU A 83 2.78 4.24 -16.40
N MET A 84 2.70 5.46 -15.89
CA MET A 84 2.87 5.78 -14.46
C MET A 84 1.57 6.41 -13.96
N SER A 85 0.93 5.78 -12.98
CA SER A 85 -0.35 6.24 -12.43
C SER A 85 -0.42 5.95 -10.93
N GLY A 86 -0.53 7.00 -10.12
CA GLY A 86 -0.48 6.88 -8.67
C GLY A 86 0.81 6.22 -8.19
N ASP A 87 0.66 5.09 -7.52
CA ASP A 87 1.74 4.23 -6.99
C ASP A 87 2.13 3.08 -7.94
N LYS A 88 1.64 3.08 -9.18
CA LYS A 88 1.84 1.99 -10.15
C LYS A 88 2.66 2.43 -11.34
N ILE A 89 3.55 1.53 -11.77
CA ILE A 89 4.31 1.62 -13.01
C ILE A 89 3.99 0.38 -13.83
N LYS A 90 3.49 0.55 -15.04
CA LYS A 90 3.19 -0.54 -15.98
C LYS A 90 4.14 -0.44 -17.17
N LEU A 91 4.90 -1.50 -17.39
CA LEU A 91 5.79 -1.62 -18.55
C LEU A 91 4.98 -2.03 -19.77
N GLY A 92 5.22 -1.38 -20.92
CA GLY A 92 4.51 -1.70 -22.16
C GLY A 92 5.13 -2.87 -22.94
N PRO A 93 4.51 -3.28 -24.06
CA PRO A 93 4.87 -4.52 -24.76
C PRO A 93 6.21 -4.46 -25.52
N SER A 94 6.73 -3.27 -25.86
CA SER A 94 7.97 -3.10 -26.64
C SER A 94 9.20 -2.84 -25.77
N TRP A 95 9.29 -3.52 -24.62
CA TRP A 95 10.50 -3.49 -23.79
C TRP A 95 11.60 -4.32 -24.44
N GLN A 96 12.78 -3.71 -24.59
CA GLN A 96 13.90 -4.31 -25.29
C GLN A 96 15.21 -4.07 -24.55
N GLU A 97 16.07 -5.08 -24.59
CA GLU A 97 17.49 -4.93 -24.29
C GLU A 97 18.17 -4.24 -25.49
N GLN A 98 18.92 -3.18 -25.21
CA GLN A 98 19.74 -2.46 -26.18
C GLN A 98 21.12 -3.12 -26.14
N ARG A 99 21.42 -3.92 -27.15
CA ARG A 99 22.73 -4.56 -27.34
C ARG A 99 23.65 -3.65 -28.15
#